data_AF-A0A345DDT1-F1
#
_entry.id   AF-A0A345DDT1-F1
#
_cell.length_a   1.000
_cell.length_b   1.000
_cell.length_c   1.000
_cell.angle_alpha   90.00
_cell.angle_beta   90.00
_cell.angle_gamma   90.00
#
_symmetry.space_group_name_H-M   'P 1'
#
loop_
_entity.id
_entity.type
_entity.pdbx_description
1 polymer ?
#
loop_
_entity_poly.entity_id
_entity_poly.type
_entity_poly.pdbx_seq_one_letter_code
_entity_poly.pdbx_strand_id
1 'polypeptide(L)'
;MSPLYEIKLLIESSQFLSAYNALASELSQAPSSKELLNVSHLLSRKIRSKCMDLACNKATDGSREAMELESLLQKVIKLNGEGIYG
;
A
#
# COMPACT_ATOMS: atom_id res chain seq x y z
N MET A 1 -8.48 -20.03 4.76
CA MET A 1 -7.76 -18.81 5.20
C MET A 1 -8.38 -17.65 4.45
N SER A 2 -8.83 -16.60 5.12
CA SER A 2 -9.56 -15.51 4.44
C SER A 2 -8.57 -14.62 3.66
N PRO A 3 -8.87 -14.21 2.41
CA PRO A 3 -7.96 -13.40 1.59
C PRO A 3 -7.54 -12.07 2.26
N LEU A 4 -8.45 -11.48 3.05
CA LEU A 4 -8.15 -10.32 3.91
C LEU A 4 -7.01 -10.53 4.92
N TYR A 5 -6.90 -11.74 5.49
CA TYR A 5 -5.86 -12.05 6.47
C TYR A 5 -4.49 -12.16 5.80
N GLU A 6 -4.45 -12.74 4.61
CA GLU A 6 -3.24 -12.83 3.79
C GLU A 6 -2.74 -11.43 3.38
N ILE A 7 -3.64 -10.56 2.92
CA ILE A 7 -3.28 -9.16 2.58
C ILE A 7 -2.69 -8.44 3.80
N LYS A 8 -3.31 -8.58 4.98
CA LYS A 8 -2.78 -7.97 6.22
C LYS A 8 -1.39 -8.51 6.58
N LEU A 9 -1.15 -9.81 6.43
CA LEU A 9 0.17 -10.40 6.66
C LEU A 9 1.22 -9.84 5.69
N LEU A 10 0.87 -9.67 4.42
CA LEU A 10 1.75 -9.07 3.41
C LEU A 10 2.10 -7.61 3.77
N ILE A 11 1.11 -6.85 4.26
CA ILE A 11 1.31 -5.47 4.74
C ILE A 11 2.29 -5.44 5.93
N GLU A 12 2.08 -6.28 6.93
CA GLU A 12 2.96 -6.35 8.11
C GLU A 12 4.37 -6.83 7.75
N SER A 13 4.49 -7.71 6.75
CA SER A 13 5.77 -8.21 6.23
C SER A 13 6.46 -7.22 5.27
N SER A 14 5.93 -5.99 5.12
CA SER A 14 6.42 -4.98 4.18
C SER A 14 6.45 -5.43 2.71
N GLN A 15 5.69 -6.47 2.36
CA GLN A 15 5.53 -6.94 0.98
C GLN A 15 4.44 -6.14 0.26
N PHE A 16 4.66 -4.82 0.15
CA PHE A 16 3.62 -3.87 -0.28
C PHE A 16 3.10 -4.14 -1.69
N LEU A 17 3.97 -4.54 -2.63
CA LEU A 17 3.56 -4.84 -4.01
C LEU A 17 2.63 -6.05 -4.07
N SER A 18 2.98 -7.12 -3.34
CA SER A 18 2.15 -8.32 -3.22
C SER A 18 0.81 -8.00 -2.56
N ALA A 19 0.83 -7.20 -1.49
CA ALA A 19 -0.37 -6.75 -0.80
C ALA A 19 -1.28 -5.93 -1.74
N TYR A 20 -0.72 -5.02 -2.53
CA TYR A 20 -1.46 -4.24 -3.52
C TYR A 20 -2.12 -5.13 -4.58
N ASN A 21 -1.38 -6.08 -5.16
CA ASN A 21 -1.91 -6.95 -6.20
C ASN A 21 -3.07 -7.82 -5.68
N ALA A 22 -2.91 -8.41 -4.50
CA ALA A 22 -3.96 -9.18 -3.85
C ALA A 22 -5.19 -8.30 -3.56
N LEU A 23 -4.98 -7.11 -3.00
CA LEU A 23 -6.04 -6.18 -2.66
C LEU A 23 -6.77 -5.63 -3.91
N ALA A 24 -6.06 -5.31 -4.99
CA ALA A 24 -6.65 -4.88 -6.25
C ALA A 24 -7.49 -5.99 -6.90
N SER A 25 -7.04 -7.25 -6.82
CA SER A 25 -7.81 -8.41 -7.28
C SER A 25 -9.11 -8.55 -6.47
N GLU A 26 -9.04 -8.47 -5.15
CA GLU A 26 -10.21 -8.58 -4.27
C GLU A 26 -11.19 -7.41 -4.47
N LEU A 27 -10.69 -6.18 -4.60
CA LEU A 27 -11.52 -5.00 -4.89
C LEU A 27 -12.17 -5.06 -6.27
N SER A 28 -11.57 -5.76 -7.24
CA SER A 28 -12.22 -5.97 -8.54
C SER A 28 -13.46 -6.87 -8.43
N GLN A 29 -13.50 -7.77 -7.44
CA GLN A 29 -14.63 -8.66 -7.17
C GLN A 29 -15.65 -8.03 -6.22
N ALA A 30 -15.18 -7.22 -5.26
CA ALA A 30 -16.01 -6.58 -4.24
C ALA A 30 -15.61 -5.10 -4.00
N PRO A 31 -15.88 -4.20 -4.96
CA PRO A 31 -15.37 -2.82 -4.94
C PRO A 31 -15.92 -1.95 -3.80
N SER A 32 -17.06 -2.34 -3.22
CA SER A 32 -17.72 -1.64 -2.12
C SER A 32 -17.50 -2.32 -0.75
N SER A 33 -16.59 -3.30 -0.67
CA SER A 33 -16.26 -3.94 0.60
C SER A 33 -15.55 -2.97 1.53
N LYS A 34 -16.24 -2.56 2.60
CA LYS A 34 -15.67 -1.70 3.65
C LYS A 34 -14.41 -2.30 4.26
N GLU A 35 -14.34 -3.62 4.37
CA GLU A 35 -13.16 -4.30 4.91
C GLU A 35 -11.95 -4.17 3.98
N LEU A 36 -12.15 -4.35 2.67
CA LEU A 36 -11.07 -4.18 1.68
C LEU A 36 -10.61 -2.73 1.59
N LEU A 37 -11.54 -1.77 1.62
CA LEU A 37 -11.20 -0.34 1.67
C LEU A 37 -10.39 -0.01 2.94
N ASN A 38 -10.79 -0.50 4.11
CA ASN A 38 -10.03 -0.33 5.35
C ASN A 38 -8.61 -0.92 5.25
N VAL A 39 -8.47 -2.10 4.65
CA VAL A 39 -7.15 -2.72 4.43
C VAL A 39 -6.33 -1.91 3.42
N SER A 40 -6.97 -1.30 2.44
CA SER A 40 -6.27 -0.45 1.48
C SER A 40 -5.79 0.87 2.09
N HIS A 41 -6.58 1.47 2.98
CA HIS A 41 -6.14 2.60 3.80
C HIS A 41 -4.99 2.21 4.75
N LEU A 42 -5.01 0.99 5.30
CA LEU A 42 -3.90 0.48 6.10
C LEU A 42 -2.62 0.33 5.26
N LEU A 43 -2.73 -0.22 4.05
CA LEU A 43 -1.63 -0.35 3.11
C LEU A 43 -1.06 1.03 2.75
N SER A 44 -1.90 2.00 2.39
CA SER A 44 -1.45 3.36 2.05
C SER A 44 -0.73 4.02 3.22
N ARG A 45 -1.23 3.88 4.46
CA ARG A 45 -0.58 4.39 5.67
C ARG A 45 0.79 3.76 5.93
N LYS A 46 0.92 2.45 5.78
CA LYS A 46 2.19 1.73 5.98
C LYS A 46 3.23 2.12 4.92
N ILE A 47 2.82 2.22 3.66
CA ILE A 47 3.69 2.69 2.57
C ILE A 47 4.15 4.13 2.83
N ARG A 48 3.25 5.04 3.22
CA ARG A 48 3.63 6.42 3.59
C ARG A 48 4.64 6.47 4.72
N SER A 49 4.44 5.66 5.77
CA SER A 49 5.40 5.54 6.88
C SER A 49 6.77 5.10 6.38
N LYS A 50 6.81 4.07 5.52
CA LYS A 50 8.06 3.56 4.97
C LYS A 50 8.75 4.56 4.03
N CYS A 51 7.99 5.28 3.19
CA CYS A 51 8.51 6.38 2.38
C CYS A 51 9.14 7.47 3.28
N MET A 52 8.50 7.84 4.38
CA MET A 52 9.04 8.81 5.34
C MET A 52 10.32 8.30 5.99
N ASP A 53 10.36 7.03 6.42
CA ASP A 53 11.56 6.43 7.00
C ASP A 53 12.74 6.44 6.00
N LEU A 54 12.46 6.12 4.72
CA LEU A 54 13.45 6.16 3.65
C LEU A 54 13.92 7.59 3.31
N ALA A 55 13.01 8.58 3.34
CA ALA A 55 13.34 9.97 3.12
C ALA A 55 14.14 10.59 4.28
N CYS A 56 13.86 10.19 5.52
CA CYS A 56 14.65 10.59 6.69
C CYS A 56 16.05 9.95 6.70
N ASN A 57 16.20 8.80 6.07
CA ASN A 57 17.48 8.12 5.98
C ASN A 57 18.30 8.62 4.77
N LYS A 58 19.26 9.50 5.03
CA LYS A 58 20.16 10.07 4.00
C LYS A 58 20.93 9.03 3.18
N ALA A 59 21.09 7.79 3.68
CA ALA A 59 21.75 6.72 2.93
C ALA A 59 20.85 6.12 1.82
N THR A 60 19.53 6.32 1.91
CA THR A 60 18.53 5.83 0.97
C THR A 60 17.87 6.95 0.16
N ASP A 61 18.36 8.18 0.30
CA ASP A 61 17.90 9.36 -0.44
C ASP A 61 18.15 9.15 -1.95
N GLY A 62 17.07 9.16 -2.75
CA GLY A 62 17.13 8.82 -4.18
C GLY A 62 17.36 7.33 -4.50
N SER A 63 17.25 6.42 -3.51
CA SER A 63 17.37 4.99 -3.76
C SER A 63 16.22 4.48 -4.64
N ARG A 64 16.52 3.43 -5.42
CA ARG A 64 15.52 2.76 -6.25
C ARG A 64 14.34 2.23 -5.41
N GLU A 65 14.60 1.77 -4.20
CA GLU A 65 13.58 1.32 -3.25
C GLU A 65 12.61 2.46 -2.90
N ALA A 66 13.11 3.66 -2.61
CA ALA A 66 12.28 4.83 -2.32
C ALA A 66 11.39 5.21 -3.52
N MET A 67 11.95 5.22 -4.73
CA MET A 67 11.19 5.51 -5.96
C MET A 67 10.11 4.44 -6.25
N GLU A 68 10.44 3.17 -6.06
CA GLU A 68 9.49 2.06 -6.27
C GLU A 68 8.34 2.12 -5.24
N LEU A 69 8.64 2.47 -3.99
CA LEU A 69 7.63 2.67 -2.94
C LEU A 69 6.72 3.87 -3.22
N GLU A 70 7.27 5.00 -3.66
CA GLU A 70 6.47 6.17 -4.05
C GLU A 70 5.55 5.87 -5.24
N SER A 71 6.06 5.17 -6.26
CA SER A 71 5.25 4.75 -7.39
C SER A 71 4.10 3.83 -6.95
N LEU A 72 4.38 2.91 -6.02
CA LEU A 72 3.37 2.04 -5.45
C LEU A 72 2.34 2.82 -4.62
N LEU A 73 2.78 3.80 -3.83
CA LEU A 73 1.89 4.67 -3.06
C LEU A 73 0.90 5.38 -3.97
N GLN A 74 1.36 5.93 -5.09
CA GLN A 74 0.48 6.59 -6.07
C GLN A 74 -0.57 5.64 -6.64
N LYS A 75 -0.22 4.38 -6.89
CA LYS A 75 -1.17 3.36 -7.34
C LYS A 75 -2.22 3.04 -6.28
N VAL A 76 -1.81 2.88 -5.01
CA VAL A 76 -2.73 2.60 -3.89
C VAL A 76 -3.65 3.79 -3.63
N ILE A 77 -3.15 5.03 -3.67
CA ILE A 77 -3.95 6.24 -3.53
C ILE A 77 -5.01 6.32 -4.63
N LYS A 78 -4.61 6.07 -5.89
CA LYS A 78 -5.53 6.02 -7.03
C LYS A 78 -6.59 4.93 -6.88
N LEU A 79 -6.21 3.78 -6.33
CA LEU A 79 -7.13 2.67 -6.04
C LEU A 79 -8.17 3.06 -4.97
N ASN A 80 -7.76 3.83 -3.97
CA ASN A 80 -8.65 4.25 -2.87
C ASN A 80 -9.56 5.42 -3.24
N GLY A 81 -9.31 6.08 -4.38
CA GLY A 81 -9.91 7.38 -4.67
C GLY A 81 -9.49 8.46 -3.67
N GLU A 82 -8.42 8.23 -2.91
CA GLU A 82 -7.79 9.25 -2.06
C GLU A 82 -7.17 10.32 -2.97
N GLY A 83 -7.28 11.59 -2.60
CA GLY A 83 -6.46 12.62 -3.21
C GLY A 83 -4.99 12.37 -2.87
N ILE A 84 -4.07 12.77 -3.75
CA ILE A 84 -2.62 12.70 -3.49
C ILE A 84 -2.24 13.46 -2.20
N TYR A 85 -3.13 14.34 -1.71
CA TYR A 85 -2.99 15.16 -0.51
C TYR A 85 -4.16 15.07 0.50
N GLY A 86 -5.09 14.12 0.36
CA GLY A 86 -6.27 14.02 1.25
C GLY A 86 -7.24 12.92 0.88
#